data_AF-A0A4Q3DS74-F1
#
_entry.id   AF-A0A4Q3DS74-F1
#
_cell.length_a   1.000
_cell.length_b   1.000
_cell.length_c   1.000
_cell.angle_alpha   90.00
_cell.angle_beta   90.00
_cell.angle_gamma   90.00
#
_symmetry.space_group_name_H-M   'P 1'
#
loop_
_entity.id
_entity.type
_entity.pdbx_description
1 polymer ?
#
loop_
_entity_poly.entity_id
_entity_poly.type
_entity_poly.pdbx_seq_one_letter_code
_entity_poly.pdbx_strand_id
1 'polypeptide(L)'
;MLFRPTADQKLDAIRALLDAWNGEADRFRQAAIAARQGEAPGSLLMAAVEEAHDGLTGLLDEIERALDTLPVGHAEFAGLLMAQKTAIALLESVSHSHDVLDSFTSAPETAPTRIAHELRVAAE
;
A
#
# COMPACT_ATOMS: atom_id res chain seq x y z
N MET A 1 -35.02 -11.24 5.56
CA MET A 1 -34.34 -10.49 6.65
C MET A 1 -32.92 -10.20 6.18
N LEU A 2 -32.56 -8.94 5.94
CA LEU A 2 -31.18 -8.56 5.59
C LEU A 2 -30.36 -8.59 6.88
N PHE A 3 -29.39 -9.49 6.99
CA PHE A 3 -28.44 -9.51 8.11
C PHE A 3 -27.53 -8.28 7.98
N ARG A 4 -27.57 -7.36 8.95
CA ARG A 4 -26.58 -6.28 9.05
C ARG A 4 -25.47 -6.75 10.00
N PRO A 5 -24.20 -6.76 9.58
CA PRO A 5 -23.11 -7.15 10.45
C PRO A 5 -22.99 -6.21 11.65
N THR A 6 -22.70 -6.79 12.81
CA THR A 6 -22.46 -6.05 14.06
C THR A 6 -21.12 -5.32 14.01
N ALA A 7 -20.90 -4.36 14.92
CA ALA A 7 -19.71 -3.50 14.90
C ALA A 7 -18.40 -4.30 15.09
N ASP A 8 -18.42 -5.31 15.95
CA ASP A 8 -17.35 -6.28 16.17
C ASP A 8 -17.04 -7.08 14.90
N GLN A 9 -18.06 -7.60 14.22
CA GLN A 9 -17.90 -8.35 12.95
C GLN A 9 -17.28 -7.48 11.85
N LYS A 10 -17.67 -6.21 11.77
CA LYS A 10 -17.05 -5.25 10.84
C LYS A 10 -15.60 -4.99 11.19
N LEU A 11 -15.29 -4.78 12.47
CA LEU A 11 -13.93 -4.54 12.93
C LEU A 11 -13.02 -5.74 12.65
N ASP A 12 -13.49 -6.96 12.85
CA ASP A 12 -12.73 -8.18 12.55
C ASP A 12 -12.48 -8.34 11.05
N ALA A 13 -13.47 -8.03 10.20
CA ALA A 13 -13.29 -8.02 8.76
C ALA A 13 -12.25 -6.97 8.31
N ILE A 14 -12.31 -5.75 8.86
CA ILE A 14 -11.34 -4.69 8.60
C ILE A 14 -9.93 -5.13 9.01
N ARG A 15 -9.77 -5.74 10.18
CA ARG A 15 -8.48 -6.27 10.63
C ARG A 15 -7.91 -7.32 9.69
N ALA A 16 -8.74 -8.27 9.27
CA ALA A 16 -8.32 -9.31 8.32
C ALA A 16 -7.86 -8.73 6.98
N LEU A 17 -8.55 -7.69 6.48
CA LEU A 17 -8.12 -6.98 5.28
C LEU A 17 -6.79 -6.27 5.50
N LEU A 18 -6.61 -5.56 6.61
CA LEU A 18 -5.36 -4.87 6.92
C LEU A 18 -4.16 -5.82 7.04
N ASP A 19 -4.37 -7.01 7.62
CA ASP A 19 -3.31 -8.03 7.70
C ASP A 19 -2.91 -8.54 6.30
N ALA A 20 -3.89 -8.75 5.41
CA ALA A 20 -3.61 -9.13 4.02
C ALA A 20 -2.86 -8.02 3.26
N TRP A 21 -3.31 -6.77 3.39
CA TRP A 21 -2.65 -5.61 2.78
C TRP A 21 -1.24 -5.37 3.31
N ASN A 22 -0.98 -5.68 4.58
CA ASN A 22 0.36 -5.58 5.14
C ASN A 22 1.32 -6.59 4.51
N GLY A 23 0.85 -7.82 4.27
CA GLY A 23 1.61 -8.81 3.51
C GLY A 23 1.92 -8.33 2.09
N GLU A 24 0.95 -7.69 1.44
CA GLU A 24 1.11 -7.13 0.10
C GLU A 24 2.11 -5.96 0.07
N ALA A 25 2.01 -5.04 1.02
CA ALA A 25 2.88 -3.89 1.15
C ALA A 25 4.36 -4.29 1.31
N ASP A 26 4.64 -5.40 2.01
CA ASP A 26 6.02 -5.91 2.09
C ASP A 26 6.53 -6.41 0.72
N ARG A 27 5.68 -7.04 -0.09
CA ARG A 27 6.04 -7.45 -1.46
C ARG A 27 6.37 -6.24 -2.33
N PHE A 28 5.58 -5.18 -2.26
CA PHE A 28 5.83 -3.94 -2.99
C PHE A 28 7.12 -3.27 -2.55
N ARG A 29 7.39 -3.22 -1.23
CA ARG A 29 8.64 -2.69 -0.70
C ARG A 29 9.86 -3.47 -1.20
N GLN A 30 9.79 -4.80 -1.22
CA GLN A 30 10.86 -5.64 -1.75
C GLN A 30 11.10 -5.38 -3.24
N ALA A 31 10.02 -5.26 -4.03
CA ALA A 31 10.13 -4.97 -5.44
C ALA A 31 10.69 -3.57 -5.71
N ALA A 32 10.32 -2.56 -4.90
CA ALA A 32 10.89 -1.22 -4.98
C ALA A 32 12.40 -1.22 -4.66
N ILE A 33 12.85 -2.06 -3.72
CA ILE A 33 14.27 -2.28 -3.45
C ILE A 33 14.98 -2.92 -4.65
N ALA A 34 14.39 -3.97 -5.24
CA ALA A 34 14.93 -4.63 -6.44
C ALA A 34 15.03 -3.66 -7.62
N ALA A 35 14.02 -2.81 -7.82
CA ALA A 35 14.03 -1.77 -8.86
C ALA A 35 15.17 -0.77 -8.69
N ARG A 36 15.45 -0.35 -7.45
CA ARG A 36 16.63 0.48 -7.14
C ARG A 36 17.95 -0.21 -7.43
N GLN A 37 17.98 -1.55 -7.46
CA GLN A 37 19.16 -2.35 -7.81
C GLN A 37 19.28 -2.64 -9.32
N GLY A 38 18.32 -2.17 -10.13
CA GLY A 38 18.34 -2.28 -11.58
C GLY A 38 17.39 -3.34 -12.16
N GLU A 39 16.56 -3.97 -11.34
CA GLU A 39 15.54 -4.92 -11.82
C GLU A 39 14.29 -4.18 -12.31
N ALA A 40 13.90 -4.35 -13.57
CA ALA A 40 12.74 -3.66 -14.10
C ALA A 40 11.45 -4.10 -13.37
N PRO A 41 10.62 -3.17 -12.88
CA PRO A 41 9.30 -3.49 -12.33
C PRO A 41 8.43 -4.19 -13.39
N GLY A 42 7.72 -5.25 -12.99
CA GLY A 42 6.72 -5.86 -13.84
C GLY A 42 5.46 -4.99 -13.94
N SER A 43 4.82 -4.92 -15.11
CA SER A 43 3.55 -4.18 -15.28
C SER A 43 2.41 -4.70 -14.38
N LEU A 44 2.39 -6.01 -14.12
CA LEU A 44 1.45 -6.63 -13.17
C LEU A 44 1.67 -6.16 -11.73
N LEU A 45 2.91 -5.85 -11.36
CA LEU A 45 3.24 -5.32 -10.04
C LEU A 45 2.73 -3.88 -9.90
N MET A 46 2.92 -3.04 -10.93
CA MET A 46 2.40 -1.67 -10.93
C MET A 46 0.87 -1.66 -10.77
N ALA A 47 0.16 -2.47 -11.56
CA ALA A 47 -1.29 -2.60 -11.43
C ALA A 47 -1.72 -3.09 -10.03
N ALA A 48 -0.97 -4.02 -9.43
CA ALA A 48 -1.25 -4.49 -8.07
C ALA A 48 -1.02 -3.40 -7.00
N VAL A 49 0.00 -2.55 -7.17
CA VAL A 49 0.26 -1.42 -6.27
C VAL A 49 -0.84 -0.36 -6.36
N GLU A 50 -1.30 -0.04 -7.58
CA GLU A 50 -2.43 0.87 -7.80
C GLU A 50 -3.73 0.31 -7.19
N GLU A 51 -4.04 -0.97 -7.43
CA GLU A 51 -5.19 -1.65 -6.83
C GLU A 51 -5.12 -1.62 -5.30
N ALA A 52 -3.92 -1.76 -4.74
CA ALA A 52 -3.71 -1.69 -3.30
C ALA A 52 -3.94 -0.30 -2.72
N HIS A 53 -3.48 0.73 -3.44
CA HIS A 53 -3.72 2.12 -3.06
C HIS A 53 -5.22 2.44 -3.04
N ASP A 54 -5.95 2.05 -4.09
CA ASP A 54 -7.39 2.27 -4.19
C ASP A 54 -8.17 1.47 -3.15
N GLY A 55 -7.77 0.21 -2.91
CA GLY A 55 -8.37 -0.64 -1.88
C GLY A 55 -8.19 -0.09 -0.46
N LEU A 56 -6.99 0.41 -0.13
CA LEU A 56 -6.72 1.04 1.16
C LEU A 56 -7.47 2.36 1.34
N THR A 57 -7.62 3.15 0.27
CA THR A 57 -8.42 4.39 0.27
C THR A 57 -9.89 4.08 0.54
N GLY A 58 -10.45 3.07 -0.15
CA GLY A 58 -11.83 2.63 0.11
C GLY A 58 -12.03 2.09 1.52
N LEU A 59 -11.04 1.37 2.08
CA LEU A 59 -11.09 0.88 3.46
C LEU A 59 -11.08 2.02 4.49
N LEU A 60 -10.33 3.10 4.23
CA LEU A 60 -10.36 4.29 5.08
C LEU A 60 -11.75 4.93 5.12
N ASP A 61 -12.39 5.09 3.96
CA ASP A 61 -13.75 5.61 3.87
C ASP A 61 -14.75 4.72 4.64
N GLU A 62 -14.58 3.40 4.58
CA GLU A 62 -15.40 2.46 5.35
C GLU A 62 -15.19 2.59 6.86
N ILE A 63 -13.95 2.75 7.31
CA ILE A 63 -13.61 2.96 8.72
C ILE A 63 -14.18 4.28 9.22
N GLU A 64 -14.07 5.36 8.44
CA GLU A 64 -14.64 6.67 8.79
C GLU A 64 -16.16 6.59 8.93
N ARG A 65 -16.86 5.98 7.97
CA ARG A 65 -18.31 5.75 8.07
C ARG A 65 -18.67 4.89 9.27
N ALA A 66 -17.86 3.88 9.61
CA ALA A 66 -18.09 3.06 10.79
C ALA A 66 -17.95 3.89 12.08
N LEU A 67 -16.92 4.74 12.18
CA LEU A 67 -16.69 5.65 13.30
C LEU A 67 -17.83 6.67 13.46
N ASP A 68 -18.32 7.25 12.36
CA ASP A 68 -19.43 8.22 12.37
C ASP A 68 -20.74 7.63 12.90
N THR A 69 -20.94 6.32 12.69
CA THR A 69 -22.16 5.62 13.13
C THR A 69 -22.08 5.10 14.55
N LEU A 70 -20.90 5.11 15.17
CA LEU A 70 -20.68 4.58 16.52
C LEU A 70 -20.70 5.68 17.57
N PRO A 71 -21.46 5.50 18.66
CA PRO A 71 -21.43 6.45 19.76
C PRO A 71 -20.06 6.47 20.43
N VAL A 72 -19.62 7.66 20.83
CA VAL A 72 -18.37 7.84 21.59
C VAL A 72 -18.43 6.99 22.87
N GLY A 73 -17.39 6.17 23.09
CA GLY A 73 -17.31 5.24 24.22
C GLY A 73 -17.78 3.82 23.94
N HIS A 74 -18.22 3.52 22.71
CA HIS A 74 -18.46 2.14 22.26
C HIS A 74 -17.15 1.33 22.25
N ALA A 75 -17.21 0.04 22.61
CA ALA A 75 -16.02 -0.78 22.83
C ALA A 75 -15.10 -0.89 21.59
N GLU A 76 -15.71 -0.92 20.40
CA GLU A 76 -15.06 -1.06 19.10
C GLU A 76 -14.50 0.27 18.56
N PHE A 77 -14.86 1.42 19.15
CA PHE A 77 -14.42 2.74 18.69
C PHE A 77 -12.88 2.86 18.68
N ALA A 78 -12.24 2.45 19.78
CA ALA A 78 -10.78 2.44 19.89
C ALA A 78 -10.14 1.45 18.89
N GLY A 79 -10.82 0.33 18.61
CA GLY A 79 -10.38 -0.66 17.62
C GLY A 79 -10.40 -0.11 16.20
N LEU A 80 -11.45 0.62 15.83
CA LEU A 80 -11.57 1.28 14.54
C LEU A 80 -10.59 2.44 14.37
N LEU A 81 -10.32 3.22 15.42
CA LEU A 81 -9.25 4.23 15.38
C LEU A 81 -7.87 3.61 15.14
N MET A 82 -7.59 2.46 15.78
CA MET A 82 -6.35 1.74 15.54
C MET A 82 -6.29 1.21 14.10
N ALA A 83 -7.41 0.66 13.60
CA ALA A 83 -7.52 0.21 12.21
C ALA A 83 -7.29 1.36 11.22
N GLN A 84 -7.87 2.54 11.47
CA GLN A 84 -7.66 3.74 10.65
C GLN A 84 -6.17 4.12 10.61
N LYS A 85 -5.51 4.16 11.77
CA LYS A 85 -4.08 4.47 11.84
C LYS A 85 -3.24 3.45 11.06
N THR A 86 -3.55 2.16 11.16
CA THR A 86 -2.86 1.12 10.40
C THR A 86 -3.11 1.26 8.90
N ALA A 87 -4.35 1.53 8.48
CA ALA A 87 -4.70 1.76 7.08
C ALA A 87 -3.93 2.96 6.49
N ILE A 88 -3.82 4.08 7.23
CA ILE A 88 -3.03 5.26 6.81
C ILE A 88 -1.56 4.88 6.65
N ALA A 89 -0.96 4.19 7.64
CA ALA A 89 0.45 3.80 7.56
C ALA A 89 0.73 2.84 6.39
N LEU A 90 -0.21 1.94 6.09
CA LEU A 90 -0.11 1.06 4.92
C LEU A 90 -0.23 1.86 3.62
N LEU A 91 -1.18 2.78 3.54
CA LEU A 91 -1.36 3.64 2.37
C LEU A 91 -0.08 4.43 2.07
N GLU A 92 0.51 5.06 3.09
CA GLU A 92 1.79 5.77 2.96
C GLU A 92 2.92 4.85 2.44
N SER A 93 3.00 3.61 2.94
CA SER A 93 4.00 2.63 2.51
C SER A 93 3.80 2.18 1.05
N VAL A 94 2.54 1.95 0.67
CA VAL A 94 2.16 1.55 -0.70
C VAL A 94 2.40 2.71 -1.67
N SER A 95 1.99 3.94 -1.34
CA SER A 95 2.28 5.15 -2.12
C SER A 95 3.78 5.36 -2.30
N HIS A 96 4.58 5.19 -1.24
CA HIS A 96 6.02 5.30 -1.36
C HIS A 96 6.61 4.25 -2.31
N SER A 97 6.12 3.01 -2.23
CA SER A 97 6.56 1.94 -3.14
C SER A 97 6.13 2.23 -4.58
N HIS A 98 4.93 2.74 -4.79
CA HIS A 98 4.41 3.18 -6.08
C HIS A 98 5.30 4.25 -6.70
N ASP A 99 5.59 5.34 -5.99
CA ASP A 99 6.41 6.45 -6.48
C ASP A 99 7.80 5.97 -6.91
N VAL A 100 8.39 5.06 -6.15
CA VAL A 100 9.69 4.46 -6.49
C VAL A 100 9.59 3.66 -7.76
N LEU A 101 8.63 2.73 -7.85
CA LEU A 101 8.47 1.86 -9.01
C LEU A 101 8.13 2.67 -10.28
N ASP A 102 7.24 3.66 -10.16
CA ASP A 102 6.86 4.55 -11.26
C ASP A 102 8.06 5.34 -11.81
N SER A 103 8.97 5.79 -10.93
CA SER A 103 10.19 6.48 -11.38
C SER A 103 11.09 5.64 -12.29
N PHE A 104 10.98 4.31 -12.24
CA PHE A 104 11.72 3.38 -13.10
C PHE A 104 10.93 2.93 -14.34
N THR A 105 9.61 3.12 -14.37
CA THR A 105 8.76 2.79 -15.53
C THR A 105 8.43 4.00 -16.40
N SER A 106 8.34 5.18 -15.78
CA SER A 106 7.93 6.45 -16.42
C SER A 106 9.10 7.33 -16.86
N ALA A 107 10.35 6.93 -16.58
CA ALA A 107 11.51 7.63 -17.11
C ALA A 107 11.61 7.40 -18.63
N PRO A 108 11.40 8.45 -19.48
CA PRO A 108 11.84 8.35 -20.86
C PRO A 108 13.37 8.18 -20.84
N GLU A 109 13.89 7.36 -21.75
CA GLU A 109 15.33 7.21 -21.95
C GLU A 109 16.02 8.58 -22.10
N THR A 110 16.61 9.11 -21.03
CA THR A 110 17.67 10.13 -21.12
C THR A 110 18.76 9.83 -20.09
N ALA A 111 19.85 9.28 -20.62
CA ALA A 111 21.16 9.07 -20.01
C ALA A 111 21.67 10.31 -19.24
N PRO A 112 22.31 10.14 -18.06
CA PRO A 112 23.73 9.71 -18.04
C PRO A 112 24.12 8.71 -16.93
N THR A 113 23.20 8.21 -16.09
CA THR A 113 23.58 7.31 -14.98
C THR A 113 23.93 5.90 -15.42
N ARG A 114 23.42 5.44 -16.57
CA ARG A 114 23.84 4.17 -17.19
C ARG A 114 25.29 4.22 -17.67
N ILE A 115 25.73 5.37 -18.22
CA ILE A 115 27.12 5.58 -18.66
C ILE A 115 28.08 5.61 -17.45
N ALA A 116 27.67 6.19 -16.32
CA ALA A 116 28.49 6.17 -15.10
C ALA A 116 28.65 4.75 -14.51
N HIS A 117 27.65 3.89 -14.67
CA HIS A 117 27.73 2.49 -14.24
C HIS A 117 28.55 1.63 -15.22
N GLU A 118 28.36 1.78 -16.53
CA GLU A 118 29.10 1.02 -17.56
C GLU A 118 30.58 1.42 -17.65
N LEU A 119 30.92 2.71 -17.48
CA LEU A 119 32.32 3.16 -17.42
C LEU A 119 33.06 2.65 -16.19
N ARG A 120 32.36 2.39 -15.08
CA ARG A 120 32.97 1.82 -13.87
C ARG A 120 33.27 0.33 -14.02
N VAL A 121 32.44 -0.40 -14.78
CA VAL A 121 32.62 -1.84 -15.04
C VAL A 121 33.68 -2.10 -16.13
N ALA A 122 33.88 -1.17 -17.08
CA ALA A 122 34.94 -1.28 -18.10
C ALA A 122 36.34 -0.82 -17.64
N ALA A 123 36.46 -0.32 -16.40
CA ALA A 123 37.71 0.14 -15.80
C ALA A 123 38.31 -0.85 -14.77
N GLU A 124 37.67 -2.00 -14.58
CA GLU A 124 38.22 -3.20 -13.94
C GLU A 124 38.79 -4.17 -14.99
#